data_AF-A0A819HKF4-F1
#
_entry.id   AF-A0A819HKF4-F1
#
_cell.length_a   1.000
_cell.length_b   1.000
_cell.length_c   1.000
_cell.angle_alpha   90.00
_cell.angle_beta   90.00
_cell.angle_gamma   90.00
#
_symmetry.space_group_name_H-M   'P 1'
#
loop_
_entity.id
_entity.type
_entity.pdbx_description
1 polymer ?
#
loop_
_entity_poly.entity_id
_entity_poly.type
_entity_poly.pdbx_seq_one_letter_code
_entity_poly.pdbx_strand_id
1 'polypeptide(L)'
;MIDPESTPTRYEAAKRLCASIICSRPVLLEGPAATGKTSLIEYLAQCNGKILYRVNNTKGTTVQDYFGSYMPNGEFLNGALSRAML
;
A
#
# COMPACT_ATOMS: atom_id res chain seq x y z
N MET A 1 13.43 -13.11 -2.16
CA MET A 1 13.41 -13.02 -3.64
C MET A 1 12.19 -13.80 -4.11
N ILE A 2 11.32 -13.21 -4.92
CA ILE A 2 10.19 -13.95 -5.53
C ILE A 2 10.80 -14.78 -6.66
N ASP A 3 11.02 -16.06 -6.38
CA ASP A 3 11.60 -16.99 -7.35
C ASP A 3 10.50 -17.47 -8.32
N PRO A 4 10.67 -17.25 -9.64
CA PRO A 4 9.69 -17.66 -10.64
C PRO A 4 9.52 -19.19 -10.74
N GLU A 5 10.54 -19.98 -10.41
CA GLU A 5 10.50 -21.45 -10.49
C GLU A 5 9.71 -22.05 -9.31
N SER A 6 9.97 -21.59 -8.08
CA SER A 6 9.27 -22.11 -6.89
C SER A 6 7.90 -21.46 -6.63
N THR A 7 7.65 -20.23 -7.12
CA THR A 7 6.40 -19.49 -6.83
C THR A 7 5.82 -18.75 -8.04
N PRO A 8 5.45 -19.45 -9.13
CA PRO A 8 5.06 -18.83 -10.41
C PRO A 8 3.86 -17.88 -10.28
N THR A 9 2.84 -18.22 -9.48
CA THR A 9 1.65 -17.37 -9.29
C THR A 9 1.99 -16.03 -8.62
N ARG A 10 2.90 -16.03 -7.64
CA ARG A 10 3.36 -14.80 -6.99
C ARG A 10 4.20 -13.96 -7.93
N TYR A 11 5.03 -14.60 -8.75
CA TYR A 11 5.82 -13.92 -9.75
C TYR A 11 4.94 -13.21 -10.80
N GLU A 12 3.91 -13.88 -11.30
CA GLU A 12 2.94 -13.25 -12.22
C GLU A 12 2.18 -12.09 -11.59
N ALA A 13 1.73 -12.24 -10.35
CA ALA A 13 1.09 -11.15 -9.61
C ALA A 13 2.03 -9.95 -9.45
N ALA A 14 3.29 -10.20 -9.07
CA ALA A 14 4.31 -9.16 -8.95
C ALA A 14 4.52 -8.41 -10.27
N LYS A 15 4.64 -9.12 -11.40
CA LYS A 15 4.77 -8.51 -12.74
C LYS A 15 3.60 -7.59 -13.08
N ARG A 16 2.36 -8.04 -12.82
CA ARG A 16 1.15 -7.23 -13.06
C ARG A 16 1.12 -5.97 -12.19
N LEU A 17 1.54 -6.09 -10.93
CA LEU A 17 1.63 -4.95 -10.01
C LEU A 17 2.72 -3.96 -10.43
N CYS A 18 3.88 -4.45 -10.88
CA CYS A 18 4.91 -3.58 -11.43
C CYS A 18 4.38 -2.78 -12.62
N ALA A 19 3.65 -3.42 -13.54
CA ALA A 19 3.03 -2.74 -14.66
C ALA A 19 2.02 -1.66 -14.22
N SER A 20 1.19 -1.92 -13.18
CA SER A 20 0.25 -0.91 -12.68
C SER A 20 0.96 0.27 -12.01
N ILE A 21 2.06 0.02 -11.30
CA ILE A 21 2.89 1.08 -10.69
C ILE A 21 3.49 1.97 -11.79
N ILE A 22 4.08 1.38 -12.83
CA ILE A 22 4.66 2.11 -13.96
C ILE A 22 3.59 2.97 -14.65
N CYS A 23 2.40 2.41 -14.86
CA CYS A 23 1.28 3.13 -15.47
C CYS A 23 0.55 4.08 -14.51
N SER A 24 0.98 4.19 -13.25
CA SER A 24 0.29 4.99 -12.21
C SER A 24 -1.20 4.71 -12.12
N ARG A 25 -1.59 3.42 -12.23
CA ARG A 25 -2.98 3.00 -12.13
C ARG A 25 -3.31 2.42 -10.75
N PRO A 26 -4.40 2.87 -10.10
CA PRO A 26 -4.89 2.24 -8.89
C PRO A 26 -5.38 0.82 -9.19
N VAL A 27 -5.08 -0.11 -8.29
CA VAL A 27 -5.43 -1.53 -8.45
C VAL A 27 -6.02 -2.09 -7.16
N LEU A 28 -6.95 -3.03 -7.31
CA LEU A 28 -7.50 -3.83 -6.23
C LEU A 28 -6.92 -5.25 -6.31
N LEU A 29 -6.33 -5.73 -5.21
CA LEU A 29 -5.79 -7.09 -5.12
C LEU A 29 -6.78 -7.99 -4.37
N GLU A 30 -7.43 -8.90 -5.09
CA GLU A 30 -8.39 -9.85 -4.51
C GLU A 30 -7.82 -11.26 -4.39
N GLY A 31 -8.44 -12.07 -3.52
CA GLY A 31 -8.17 -13.49 -3.34
C GLY A 31 -8.25 -13.93 -1.87
N PRO A 32 -8.02 -15.22 -1.57
CA PRO A 32 -8.19 -15.77 -0.22
C PRO A 32 -7.35 -15.07 0.85
N ALA A 33 -7.81 -15.07 2.10
CA ALA A 33 -6.99 -14.57 3.21
C ALA A 33 -5.68 -15.37 3.33
N ALA A 34 -4.64 -14.75 3.90
CA ALA A 34 -3.33 -15.36 4.13
C ALA A 34 -2.55 -15.84 2.89
N THR A 35 -2.92 -15.45 1.66
CA THR A 35 -2.10 -15.75 0.46
C THR A 35 -0.89 -14.81 0.27
N GLY A 36 -0.72 -13.84 1.19
CA GLY A 36 0.43 -12.92 1.23
C GLY A 36 0.35 -11.75 0.26
N LYS A 37 -0.87 -11.27 -0.06
CA LYS A 37 -1.09 -10.03 -0.83
C LYS A 37 -0.41 -8.82 -0.16
N THR A 38 -0.61 -8.63 1.14
CA THR A 38 0.00 -7.53 1.90
C THR A 38 1.53 -7.61 1.86
N SER A 39 2.08 -8.80 2.11
CA SER A 39 3.53 -9.03 2.06
C SER A 39 4.12 -8.78 0.68
N LEU A 40 3.36 -9.06 -0.40
CA LEU A 40 3.79 -8.76 -1.76
C LEU A 40 3.89 -7.24 -2.00
N ILE A 41 2.94 -6.45 -1.51
CA ILE A 41 2.99 -4.98 -1.61
C ILE A 41 4.14 -4.41 -0.78
N GLU A 42 4.34 -4.91 0.45
CA GLU A 42 5.46 -4.52 1.31
C GLU A 42 6.81 -4.81 0.65
N TYR A 43 6.97 -6.01 0.08
CA TYR A 43 8.16 -6.39 -0.67
C TYR A 43 8.41 -5.47 -1.87
N LEU A 44 7.39 -5.21 -2.69
CA LEU A 44 7.52 -4.33 -3.85
C LEU A 44 7.89 -2.90 -3.45
N ALA A 45 7.29 -2.36 -2.38
CA ALA A 45 7.65 -1.04 -1.87
C ALA A 45 9.12 -0.97 -1.44
N GLN A 46 9.59 -1.98 -0.69
CA GLN A 46 11.00 -2.09 -0.27
C GLN A 46 11.95 -2.17 -1.47
N CYS A 47 11.65 -3.01 -2.46
CA CYS A 47 12.48 -3.13 -3.68
C CYS A 47 12.56 -1.83 -4.49
N ASN A 48 11.53 -0.98 -4.43
CA ASN A 48 11.51 0.29 -5.14
C ASN A 48 11.97 1.48 -4.27
N GLY A 49 12.41 1.23 -3.03
CA GLY A 49 12.80 2.30 -2.08
C GLY A 49 11.65 3.27 -1.78
N LYS A 50 10.39 2.82 -1.87
CA LYS A 50 9.20 3.65 -1.64
C LYS A 50 8.69 3.46 -0.21
N ILE A 51 8.25 4.55 0.41
CA ILE A 51 7.55 4.50 1.70
C ILE A 51 6.14 3.95 1.45
N LEU A 52 5.78 2.89 2.17
CA LEU A 52 4.43 2.32 2.11
C LEU A 52 3.56 2.92 3.20
N TYR A 53 2.62 3.79 2.82
CA TYR A 53 1.58 4.29 3.71
C TYR A 53 0.38 3.35 3.71
N ARG A 54 -0.11 3.00 4.89
CA ARG A 54 -1.23 2.07 5.08
C ARG A 54 -2.38 2.74 5.81
N VAL A 55 -3.59 2.58 5.27
CA VAL A 55 -4.84 2.86 5.97
C VAL A 55 -5.62 1.56 6.07
N ASN A 56 -6.12 1.24 7.26
CA ASN A 56 -7.01 0.11 7.46
C ASN A 56 -8.44 0.62 7.64
N ASN A 57 -9.34 0.16 6.78
CA ASN A 57 -10.72 0.61 6.76
C ASN A 57 -11.59 -0.23 7.68
N THR A 58 -12.16 0.43 8.66
CA THR A 58 -13.06 -0.13 9.67
C THR A 58 -14.22 0.84 9.89
N LYS A 59 -15.24 0.44 10.67
CA LYS A 59 -16.33 1.35 11.04
C LYS A 59 -15.86 2.57 11.85
N GLY A 60 -14.70 2.49 12.49
CA GLY A 60 -14.10 3.59 13.25
C GLY A 60 -13.16 4.48 12.43
N THR A 61 -12.90 4.15 11.16
CA THR A 61 -12.02 4.96 10.31
C THR A 61 -12.73 6.25 9.90
N THR A 62 -12.08 7.38 10.13
CA THR A 62 -12.60 8.72 9.89
C THR A 62 -11.79 9.45 8.82
N VAL A 63 -12.28 10.61 8.36
CA VAL A 63 -11.56 11.50 7.42
C VAL A 63 -10.19 11.92 7.98
N GLN A 64 -10.06 12.03 9.31
CA GLN A 64 -8.81 12.43 9.96
C GLN A 64 -7.70 11.38 9.80
N ASP A 65 -8.04 10.09 9.74
CA ASP A 65 -7.07 9.02 9.51
C ASP A 65 -6.43 9.11 8.11
N TYR A 66 -7.22 9.57 7.13
CA TYR A 66 -6.77 9.76 5.75
C TYR A 66 -5.99 11.07 5.57
N PHE A 67 -6.55 12.20 5.99
CA PHE A 67 -6.03 13.52 5.64
C PHE A 67 -5.29 14.22 6.80
N GLY A 68 -5.66 13.91 8.04
CA GLY A 68 -5.09 14.53 9.23
C GLY A 68 -6.08 15.37 10.03
N SER A 69 -5.59 15.99 11.09
CA SER A 69 -6.36 16.85 11.98
C SER A 69 -5.50 17.92 12.65
N TYR A 70 -6.14 19.00 13.11
CA TYR A 70 -5.48 20.01 13.92
C TYR A 70 -5.42 19.58 15.38
N MET A 71 -4.24 19.72 15.98
CA MET A 71 -4.00 19.50 17.39
C MET A 71 -4.34 20.76 18.21
N PRO A 72 -4.60 20.66 19.53
CA PRO A 72 -4.96 21.82 20.36
C PRO A 72 -3.90 22.94 20.41
N ASN A 73 -2.64 22.62 20.12
CA ASN A 73 -1.54 23.56 19.99
C ASN A 73 -1.51 24.31 18.64
N GLY A 74 -2.46 24.04 17.74
CA GLY A 74 -2.56 24.66 16.42
C GLY A 74 -1.78 23.97 15.31
N GLU A 75 -1.01 22.91 15.61
CA GLU A 75 -0.26 22.15 14.61
C GLU A 75 -1.17 21.19 13.83
N PHE A 76 -0.92 21.03 12.51
CA PHE A 76 -1.64 20.06 11.68
C PHE A 76 -0.87 18.73 11.62
N LEU A 77 -1.49 17.67 12.12
CA LEU A 77 -0.94 16.32 12.04
C LEU A 77 -1.42 15.65 10.74
N ASN A 78 -0.50 15.42 9.80
CA ASN A 78 -0.82 14.82 8.51
C ASN A 78 -1.28 13.35 8.61
N GLY A 79 -2.42 13.05 7.97
CA GLY A 79 -2.93 11.70 7.78
C GLY A 79 -2.12 10.88 6.77
N ALA A 80 -2.51 9.63 6.56
CA ALA A 80 -1.76 8.73 5.68
C ALA A 80 -1.73 9.17 4.21
N LEU A 81 -2.82 9.69 3.66
CA LEU A 81 -2.87 10.18 2.28
C LEU A 81 -2.10 11.49 2.13
N SER A 82 -2.24 12.41 3.08
CA SER A 82 -1.48 13.67 3.06
C SER A 82 0.03 13.40 3.09
N ARG A 83 0.49 12.46 3.92
CA ARG A 83 1.91 12.05 3.95
C ARG A 83 2.37 11.34 2.67
N ALA A 84 1.48 10.67 1.95
CA ALA A 84 1.81 9.97 0.71
C ALA A 84 1.93 10.90 -0.50
N MET A 85 1.37 12.12 -0.40
CA MET A 85 1.40 13.12 -1.47
C MET A 85 2.54 14.14 -1.34
N LEU A 86 3.16 14.24 -0.17
CA LEU A 86 4.30 15.11 0.13
C LEU A 86 5.63 14.40 -0.18
#